data_AF-A0A7J3WWG3-F1
#
_entry.id   AF-A0A7J3WWG3-F1
#
_cell.length_a   1.000
_cell.length_b   1.000
_cell.length_c   1.000
_cell.angle_alpha   90.00
_cell.angle_beta   90.00
_cell.angle_gamma   90.00
#
_symmetry.space_group_name_H-M   'P 1'
#
loop_
_entity.id
_entity.type
_entity.pdbx_description
1 polymer ?
#
loop_
_entity_poly.entity_id
_entity_poly.type
_entity_poly.pdbx_seq_one_letter_code
_entity_poly.pdbx_strand_id
1 'polypeptide(L)'
;MTLRVVDFHVHPIPRIISEKELLREVELAGVDVAVLLALDVDSYHLEDKRTLIKFLEECIEYSNLNCLSCLETIKHILQTCYTSNEYVAKLVKNNPNKFIGVGSINPSKNMSYVKEKLKEIDKLGMAGVKLIPTLQFFNPLKEKSKLEKIFEFCEEKQKIIILHTGCDPSIWEEPAFSQNANP
;
A
#
# COMPACT_ATOMS: atom_id res chain seq x y z
N MET A 1 -6.92 7.69 -33.97
CA MET A 1 -7.12 7.44 -32.53
C MET A 1 -6.26 8.43 -31.78
N THR A 2 -6.82 9.21 -30.85
CA THR A 2 -6.04 10.01 -29.92
C THR A 2 -5.35 9.07 -28.93
N LEU A 3 -4.05 9.30 -28.68
CA LEU A 3 -3.29 8.55 -27.68
C LEU A 3 -3.92 8.80 -26.30
N ARG A 4 -4.16 7.74 -25.52
CA ARG A 4 -4.54 7.86 -24.10
C ARG A 4 -3.33 7.60 -23.21
N VAL A 5 -3.11 8.45 -22.23
CA VAL A 5 -2.06 8.33 -21.20
C VAL A 5 -2.70 7.90 -19.89
N VAL A 6 -2.26 6.76 -19.36
CA VAL A 6 -2.71 6.24 -18.06
C VAL A 6 -1.53 6.19 -17.11
N ASP A 7 -1.63 6.90 -16.00
CA ASP A 7 -0.73 6.70 -14.87
C ASP A 7 -1.28 5.54 -14.03
N PHE A 8 -0.55 4.43 -14.00
CA PHE A 8 -1.03 3.19 -13.38
C PHE A 8 -0.71 3.09 -11.89
N HIS A 9 0.08 4.01 -11.32
CA HIS A 9 0.51 3.89 -9.92
C HIS A 9 0.62 5.27 -9.27
N VAL A 10 -0.47 5.69 -8.61
CA VAL A 10 -0.50 6.94 -7.84
C VAL A 10 -0.98 6.67 -6.42
N HIS A 11 -0.22 7.11 -5.42
CA HIS A 11 -0.65 7.09 -4.03
C HIS A 11 -1.19 8.47 -3.63
N PRO A 12 -2.52 8.63 -3.45
CA PRO A 12 -3.11 9.93 -3.10
C PRO A 12 -3.00 10.17 -1.59
N ILE A 13 -1.77 10.37 -1.09
CA ILE A 13 -1.52 10.44 0.35
C ILE A 13 -2.16 11.74 0.91
N PRO A 14 -3.22 11.65 1.74
CA PRO A 14 -4.03 12.81 2.12
C PRO A 14 -3.29 13.83 2.98
N ARG A 15 -2.18 13.43 3.61
CA ARG A 15 -1.31 14.31 4.41
C ARG A 15 -0.27 15.05 3.57
N ILE A 16 -0.11 14.70 2.29
CA ILE A 16 0.91 15.27 1.39
C ILE A 16 0.24 16.09 0.29
N ILE A 17 -0.87 15.62 -0.27
CA ILE A 17 -1.53 16.28 -1.41
C ILE A 17 -3.05 16.31 -1.22
N SER A 18 -3.67 17.45 -1.52
CA SER A 18 -5.14 17.54 -1.54
C SER A 18 -5.72 16.98 -2.84
N GLU A 19 -7.00 16.62 -2.82
CA GLU A 19 -7.73 16.17 -4.02
C GLU A 19 -7.63 17.18 -5.18
N LYS A 20 -7.73 18.48 -4.87
CA LYS A 20 -7.67 19.55 -5.87
C LYS A 20 -6.28 19.65 -6.50
N GLU A 21 -5.24 19.53 -5.69
CA GLU A 21 -3.86 19.56 -6.18
C GLU A 21 -3.57 18.31 -7.02
N LEU A 22 -3.97 17.12 -6.56
CA LEU A 22 -3.81 15.88 -7.31
C LEU A 22 -4.47 15.95 -8.69
N LEU A 23 -5.73 16.40 -8.74
CA LEU A 23 -6.45 16.56 -10.01
C LEU A 23 -5.73 17.55 -10.94
N ARG A 24 -5.25 18.68 -10.39
CA ARG A 24 -4.49 19.67 -11.15
C ARG A 24 -3.23 19.07 -11.74
N GLU A 25 -2.44 18.33 -10.97
CA GLU A 25 -1.19 17.73 -11.46
C GLU A 25 -1.44 16.67 -12.55
N VAL A 26 -2.49 15.85 -12.39
CA VAL A 26 -2.92 14.88 -13.42
C VAL A 26 -3.31 15.59 -14.72
N GLU A 27 -4.04 16.70 -14.64
CA GLU A 27 -4.42 17.50 -15.82
C GLU A 27 -3.23 18.20 -16.46
N LEU A 28 -2.36 18.82 -15.68
CA LEU A 28 -1.15 19.51 -16.18
C LEU A 28 -0.16 18.54 -16.84
N ALA A 29 -0.06 17.31 -16.32
CA ALA A 29 0.77 16.26 -16.90
C ALA A 29 0.18 15.66 -18.20
N GLY A 30 -1.05 16.02 -18.58
CA GLY A 30 -1.73 15.43 -19.74
C GLY A 30 -2.12 13.96 -19.53
N VAL A 31 -2.29 13.53 -18.27
CA VAL A 31 -2.75 12.18 -17.93
C VAL A 31 -4.27 12.12 -18.06
N ASP A 32 -4.75 11.18 -18.86
CA ASP A 32 -6.19 10.99 -19.07
C ASP A 32 -6.84 10.33 -17.87
N VAL A 33 -6.20 9.30 -17.31
CA VAL A 33 -6.67 8.53 -16.16
C VAL A 33 -5.51 8.19 -15.24
N ALA A 34 -5.68 8.40 -13.94
CA ALA A 34 -4.76 7.94 -12.90
C ALA A 34 -5.38 6.81 -12.07
N VAL A 35 -4.62 5.74 -11.85
CA VAL A 35 -4.99 4.61 -10.99
C VAL A 35 -4.49 4.92 -9.58
N LEU A 36 -5.45 5.22 -8.70
CA LEU A 36 -5.23 5.59 -7.32
C LEU A 36 -5.14 4.33 -6.46
N LEU A 37 -4.05 4.19 -5.72
CA LEU A 37 -3.74 3.04 -4.90
C LEU A 37 -3.87 3.39 -3.42
N ALA A 38 -4.79 2.73 -2.73
CA ALA A 38 -4.86 2.78 -1.27
C ALA A 38 -3.58 2.18 -0.64
N LEU A 39 -3.36 2.52 0.63
CA LEU A 39 -2.21 2.09 1.43
C LEU A 39 -2.69 1.68 2.82
N ASP A 40 -2.96 0.39 2.97
CA ASP A 40 -3.33 -0.21 4.26
C ASP A 40 -2.05 -0.58 5.02
N VAL A 41 -1.42 0.44 5.61
CA VAL A 41 -0.21 0.33 6.45
C VAL A 41 -0.55 0.64 7.90
N ASP A 42 0.22 0.08 8.84
CA ASP A 42 -0.06 0.22 10.27
C ASP A 42 1.20 0.50 11.07
N SER A 43 1.31 1.71 11.62
CA SER A 43 2.42 2.10 12.50
C SER A 43 2.41 1.37 13.84
N TYR A 44 1.24 0.96 14.34
CA TYR A 44 1.12 0.25 15.62
C TYR A 44 1.69 -1.17 15.54
N HIS A 45 1.95 -1.69 14.32
CA HIS A 45 2.64 -2.96 14.14
C HIS A 45 4.02 -2.98 14.82
N LEU A 46 4.69 -1.83 14.89
CA LEU A 46 6.02 -1.67 15.50
C LEU A 46 5.97 -1.45 17.02
N GLU A 47 4.78 -1.39 17.61
CA GLU A 47 4.59 -1.39 19.07
C GLU A 47 4.51 -2.82 19.62
N ASP A 48 4.26 -3.82 18.77
CA ASP A 48 4.36 -5.22 19.19
C ASP A 48 5.81 -5.57 19.54
N LYS A 49 6.01 -6.12 20.74
CA LYS A 49 7.34 -6.42 21.27
C LYS A 49 8.12 -7.36 20.37
N ARG A 50 7.47 -8.35 19.74
CA ARG A 50 8.18 -9.32 18.88
C ARG A 50 8.59 -8.68 17.57
N THR A 51 7.73 -7.89 16.96
CA THR A 51 8.07 -7.12 15.75
C THR A 51 9.19 -6.13 16.04
N LEU A 52 9.11 -5.38 17.14
CA LEU A 52 10.14 -4.43 17.53
C LEU A 52 11.50 -5.11 17.73
N ILE A 53 11.55 -6.25 18.41
CA ILE A 53 12.81 -7.01 18.61
C ILE A 53 13.42 -7.40 17.26
N LYS A 54 12.63 -7.97 16.34
CA LYS A 54 13.12 -8.36 15.01
C LYS A 54 13.66 -7.18 14.22
N PHE A 55 12.94 -6.06 14.24
CA PHE A 55 13.39 -4.83 13.58
C PHE A 55 14.72 -4.33 14.15
N LEU A 56 14.89 -4.37 15.47
CA LEU A 56 16.14 -3.98 16.11
C LEU A 56 17.28 -4.95 15.81
N GLU A 57 17.02 -6.26 15.76
CA GLU A 57 17.99 -7.28 15.33
C GLU A 57 18.49 -6.99 13.90
N GLU A 58 17.57 -6.75 12.96
CA GLU A 58 17.91 -6.36 11.58
C GLU A 58 18.73 -5.06 11.56
N CYS A 59 18.33 -4.03 12.31
CA CYS A 59 19.09 -2.78 12.38
C CYS A 59 20.53 -2.96 12.89
N ILE A 60 20.74 -3.83 13.88
CA ILE A 60 22.06 -4.14 14.44
C ILE A 60 22.91 -4.90 13.42
N GLU A 61 22.34 -5.91 12.76
CA GLU A 61 23.03 -6.71 11.74
C GLU A 61 23.58 -5.85 10.60
N TYR A 62 22.84 -4.82 10.18
CA TYR A 62 23.25 -3.89 9.12
C TYR A 62 24.01 -2.65 9.62
N SER A 63 24.55 -2.68 10.84
CA SER A 63 25.40 -1.62 11.42
C SER A 63 24.74 -0.22 11.44
N ASN A 64 23.41 -0.15 11.44
CA ASN A 64 22.68 1.10 11.57
C ASN A 64 22.62 1.53 13.05
N LEU A 65 23.64 2.28 13.48
CA LEU A 65 23.88 2.71 14.87
C LEU A 65 22.79 3.63 15.47
N ASN A 66 21.76 4.00 14.71
CA ASN A 66 20.67 4.85 15.16
C ASN A 66 19.28 4.19 15.02
N CYS A 67 19.14 2.94 15.47
CA CYS A 67 17.91 2.14 15.33
C CYS A 67 16.66 2.85 15.88
N LEU A 68 16.81 3.66 16.94
CA LEU A 68 15.71 4.44 17.51
C LEU A 68 15.23 5.54 16.56
N SER A 69 16.15 6.30 15.95
CA SER A 69 15.77 7.30 14.95
C SER A 69 15.13 6.63 13.73
N CYS A 70 15.66 5.51 13.28
CA CYS A 70 15.08 4.73 12.18
C CYS A 70 13.64 4.29 12.51
N LEU A 71 13.41 3.77 13.71
CA LEU A 71 12.08 3.37 14.17
C LEU A 71 11.07 4.53 14.15
N GLU A 72 11.47 5.70 14.65
CA GLU A 72 10.60 6.89 14.65
C GLU A 72 10.32 7.39 13.23
N THR A 73 11.33 7.38 12.34
CA THR A 73 11.14 7.70 10.92
C THR A 73 10.16 6.73 10.25
N ILE A 74 10.30 5.42 10.47
CA ILE A 74 9.40 4.41 9.92
C ILE A 74 7.97 4.64 10.41
N LYS A 75 7.77 4.81 11.73
CA LYS A 75 6.45 5.09 12.29
C LYS A 75 5.82 6.32 11.65
N HIS A 76 6.61 7.39 11.50
CA HIS A 76 6.15 8.62 10.86
C HIS A 76 5.74 8.41 9.40
N ILE A 77 6.53 7.64 8.63
CA ILE A 77 6.20 7.29 7.25
C ILE A 77 4.89 6.50 7.20
N LEU A 78 4.73 5.45 8.01
CA LEU A 78 3.51 4.62 8.02
C LEU A 78 2.27 5.44 8.40
N GLN A 79 2.38 6.32 9.40
CA GLN A 79 1.30 7.24 9.79
C GLN A 79 0.96 8.24 8.69
N THR A 80 1.97 8.68 7.94
CA THR A 80 1.81 9.66 6.86
C THR A 80 1.17 9.03 5.63
N CYS A 81 1.68 7.87 5.22
CA CYS A 81 1.29 7.18 3.99
C CYS A 81 -0.04 6.45 4.08
N TYR A 82 -0.55 6.18 5.30
CA TYR A 82 -1.86 5.53 5.47
C TYR A 82 -2.94 6.22 4.64
N THR A 83 -3.53 5.45 3.72
CA THR A 83 -4.53 5.92 2.76
C THR A 83 -5.64 4.89 2.70
N SER A 84 -6.80 5.20 3.27
CA SER A 84 -7.90 4.24 3.37
C SER A 84 -8.58 3.99 2.02
N ASN A 85 -9.22 2.82 1.88
CA ASN A 85 -10.00 2.51 0.68
C ASN A 85 -11.16 3.50 0.50
N GLU A 86 -11.83 3.91 1.57
CA GLU A 86 -12.94 4.86 1.52
C GLU A 86 -12.49 6.23 0.99
N TYR A 87 -11.28 6.66 1.36
CA TYR A 87 -10.71 7.90 0.85
C TYR A 87 -10.48 7.80 -0.66
N VAL A 88 -9.84 6.73 -1.14
CA VAL A 88 -9.65 6.51 -2.59
C VAL A 88 -10.99 6.44 -3.32
N ALA A 89 -11.97 5.71 -2.77
CA ALA A 89 -13.31 5.62 -3.37
C ALA A 89 -14.01 6.98 -3.45
N LYS A 90 -13.81 7.85 -2.45
CA LYS A 90 -14.32 9.23 -2.48
C LYS A 90 -13.70 10.02 -3.64
N LEU A 91 -12.38 9.94 -3.83
CA LEU A 91 -11.71 10.64 -4.94
C LEU A 91 -12.24 10.17 -6.31
N VAL A 92 -12.39 8.85 -6.48
CA VAL A 92 -12.96 8.24 -7.68
C VAL A 92 -14.39 8.71 -7.91
N LYS A 93 -15.23 8.71 -6.88
CA LYS A 93 -16.62 9.19 -6.98
C LYS A 93 -16.70 10.65 -7.41
N ASN A 94 -15.80 11.49 -6.93
CA ASN A 94 -15.78 12.92 -7.25
C ASN A 94 -15.28 13.17 -8.68
N ASN A 95 -14.36 12.34 -9.20
CA ASN A 95 -13.75 12.52 -10.51
C ASN A 95 -13.69 11.20 -11.31
N PRO A 96 -14.84 10.58 -11.63
CA PRO A 96 -14.90 9.22 -12.18
C PRO A 96 -14.31 9.09 -13.58
N ASN A 97 -14.17 10.19 -14.31
CA ASN A 97 -13.54 10.22 -15.63
C ASN A 97 -12.01 10.35 -15.56
N LYS A 98 -11.46 10.66 -14.38
CA LYS A 98 -10.03 10.90 -14.15
C LYS A 98 -9.38 9.85 -13.28
N PHE A 99 -10.14 9.19 -12.41
CA PHE A 99 -9.57 8.27 -11.42
C PHE A 99 -10.20 6.88 -11.47
N ILE A 100 -9.35 5.86 -11.31
CA ILE A 100 -9.74 4.47 -11.01
C ILE A 100 -9.16 4.11 -9.64
N GLY A 101 -9.95 3.47 -8.78
CA GLY A 101 -9.52 3.11 -7.43
C GLY A 101 -9.10 1.65 -7.30
N VAL A 102 -7.96 1.40 -6.67
CA VAL A 102 -7.50 0.08 -6.24
C VAL A 102 -7.39 0.08 -4.72
N GLY A 103 -8.06 -0.88 -4.09
CA GLY A 103 -8.03 -1.01 -2.64
C GLY A 103 -6.73 -1.62 -2.14
N SER A 104 -6.49 -1.58 -0.84
CA SER A 104 -5.36 -2.21 -0.17
C SER A 104 -5.84 -3.02 1.02
N ILE A 105 -5.16 -4.12 1.30
CA ILE A 105 -5.42 -5.01 2.43
C ILE A 105 -4.09 -5.33 3.07
N ASN A 106 -3.96 -5.27 4.38
CA ASN A 106 -2.77 -5.66 5.12
C ASN A 106 -2.80 -7.14 5.53
N PRO A 107 -2.04 -8.04 4.87
CA PRO A 107 -2.02 -9.46 5.21
C PRO A 107 -1.27 -9.76 6.51
N SER A 108 -0.56 -8.84 7.16
CA SER A 108 -0.03 -9.08 8.52
C SER A 108 -1.15 -9.19 9.57
N LYS A 109 -2.34 -8.67 9.25
CA LYS A 109 -3.54 -8.77 10.10
C LYS A 109 -4.15 -10.18 10.04
N ASN A 110 -5.09 -10.44 10.94
CA ASN A 110 -5.75 -11.74 11.02
C ASN A 110 -6.72 -11.98 9.83
N MET A 111 -7.16 -13.23 9.65
CA MET A 111 -8.05 -13.61 8.54
C MET A 111 -9.42 -12.90 8.59
N SER A 112 -9.93 -12.54 9.77
CA SER A 112 -11.20 -11.80 9.87
C SER A 112 -11.07 -10.42 9.23
N TYR A 113 -9.99 -9.71 9.56
CA TYR A 113 -9.66 -8.41 8.97
C TYR A 113 -9.55 -8.49 7.45
N VAL A 114 -8.82 -9.50 6.93
CA VAL A 114 -8.70 -9.71 5.47
C VAL A 114 -10.07 -9.90 4.83
N LYS A 115 -10.93 -10.74 5.40
CA LYS A 115 -12.29 -10.99 4.88
C LYS A 115 -13.17 -9.74 4.92
N GLU A 116 -13.07 -8.94 5.98
CA GLU A 116 -13.79 -7.67 6.09
C GLU A 116 -13.33 -6.66 5.04
N LYS A 117 -12.02 -6.53 4.84
CA LYS A 117 -11.46 -5.65 3.82
C LYS A 117 -11.79 -6.09 2.40
N LEU A 118 -11.85 -7.39 2.11
CA LEU A 118 -12.33 -7.88 0.80
C LEU A 118 -13.79 -7.47 0.54
N LYS A 119 -14.67 -7.57 1.55
CA LYS A 119 -16.07 -7.11 1.44
C LYS A 119 -16.17 -5.60 1.22
N GLU A 120 -15.33 -4.82 1.92
CA GLU A 120 -15.25 -3.38 1.76
C GLU A 120 -14.80 -2.99 0.34
N ILE A 121 -13.73 -3.61 -0.17
CA ILE A 121 -13.21 -3.39 -1.53
C ILE A 121 -14.27 -3.72 -2.59
N ASP A 122 -15.04 -4.81 -2.41
CA ASP A 122 -16.14 -5.15 -3.31
C ASP A 122 -17.26 -4.10 -3.26
N LYS A 123 -17.68 -3.72 -2.05
CA LYS A 123 -18.75 -2.72 -1.83
C LYS A 123 -18.40 -1.34 -2.39
N LEU A 124 -17.13 -0.95 -2.30
CA LEU A 124 -16.63 0.33 -2.82
C LEU A 124 -16.42 0.32 -4.33
N GLY A 125 -16.60 -0.82 -5.01
CA GLY A 125 -16.43 -0.92 -6.46
C GLY A 125 -14.98 -0.77 -6.92
N MET A 126 -14.02 -1.12 -6.06
CA MET A 126 -12.59 -1.02 -6.39
C MET A 126 -12.21 -2.01 -7.49
N ALA A 127 -11.31 -1.60 -8.37
CA ALA A 127 -10.85 -2.37 -9.52
C ALA A 127 -9.88 -3.51 -9.15
N GLY A 128 -9.30 -3.46 -7.95
CA GLY A 128 -8.21 -4.37 -7.58
C GLY A 128 -7.82 -4.30 -6.11
N VAL A 129 -6.77 -5.07 -5.80
CA VAL A 129 -6.07 -5.07 -4.51
C VAL A 129 -4.58 -4.77 -4.73
N LYS A 130 -4.06 -3.77 -4.02
CA LYS A 130 -2.63 -3.46 -3.88
C LYS A 130 -2.10 -4.12 -2.59
N LEU A 131 -0.94 -4.73 -2.71
CA LEU A 131 -0.20 -5.38 -1.62
C LEU A 131 1.25 -4.88 -1.63
N ILE A 132 1.79 -4.59 -0.45
CA ILE A 132 3.15 -4.06 -0.27
C ILE A 132 3.83 -4.83 0.87
N PRO A 133 4.47 -5.98 0.59
CA PRO A 133 5.08 -6.84 1.60
C PRO A 133 5.97 -6.10 2.61
N THR A 134 6.76 -5.14 2.12
CA THR A 134 7.66 -4.31 2.91
C THR A 134 6.92 -3.45 3.94
N LEU A 135 6.09 -2.49 3.49
CA LEU A 135 5.40 -1.53 4.35
C LEU A 135 4.27 -2.13 5.18
N GLN A 136 3.75 -3.28 4.76
CA GLN A 136 2.70 -4.03 5.47
C GLN A 136 3.27 -5.15 6.36
N PHE A 137 4.62 -5.30 6.40
CA PHE A 137 5.35 -6.24 7.25
C PHE A 137 4.87 -7.68 7.15
N PHE A 138 4.58 -8.14 5.93
CA PHE A 138 4.18 -9.54 5.71
C PHE A 138 5.13 -10.24 4.76
N ASN A 139 5.42 -11.50 5.05
CA ASN A 139 6.16 -12.37 4.15
C ASN A 139 5.17 -13.18 3.29
N PRO A 140 5.20 -13.08 1.95
CA PRO A 140 4.26 -13.79 1.09
C PRO A 140 4.23 -15.31 1.30
N LEU A 141 5.37 -15.94 1.62
CA LEU A 141 5.44 -17.38 1.87
C LEU A 141 4.81 -17.78 3.20
N LYS A 142 4.91 -16.92 4.23
CA LYS A 142 4.33 -17.18 5.56
C LYS A 142 2.83 -16.88 5.59
N GLU A 143 2.36 -15.92 4.81
CA GLU A 143 0.95 -15.51 4.77
C GLU A 143 0.15 -16.12 3.61
N LYS A 144 0.61 -17.29 3.13
CA LYS A 144 0.04 -18.00 1.97
C LYS A 144 -1.50 -18.11 2.02
N SER A 145 -2.07 -18.52 3.16
CA SER A 145 -3.54 -18.69 3.28
C SER A 145 -4.32 -17.39 3.14
N LYS A 146 -3.78 -16.25 3.59
CA LYS A 146 -4.37 -14.93 3.41
C LYS A 146 -4.22 -14.45 1.97
N LEU A 147 -3.06 -14.70 1.34
CA LEU A 147 -2.84 -14.37 -0.06
C LEU A 147 -3.74 -15.19 -0.99
N GLU A 148 -3.85 -16.50 -0.78
CA GLU A 148 -4.77 -17.37 -1.53
C GLU A 148 -6.20 -16.83 -1.45
N LYS A 149 -6.67 -16.45 -0.25
CA LYS A 149 -8.00 -15.86 -0.08
C LYS A 149 -8.20 -14.55 -0.88
N ILE A 150 -7.18 -13.71 -0.92
CA ILE A 150 -7.20 -12.45 -1.69
C ILE A 150 -7.19 -12.76 -3.19
N PHE A 151 -6.40 -13.74 -3.63
CA PHE A 151 -6.25 -14.09 -5.04
C PHE A 151 -7.52 -14.75 -5.59
N GLU A 152 -8.13 -15.69 -4.84
CA GLU A 152 -9.44 -16.27 -5.16
C GLU A 152 -10.50 -15.17 -5.32
N PHE A 153 -10.56 -14.23 -4.38
CA PHE A 153 -11.51 -13.12 -4.48
C PHE A 153 -11.29 -12.27 -5.74
N CYS A 154 -10.03 -11.95 -6.05
CA CYS A 154 -9.73 -11.18 -7.25
C CYS A 154 -10.06 -11.95 -8.53
N GLU A 155 -9.81 -13.25 -8.58
CA GLU A 155 -10.20 -14.12 -9.69
C GLU A 155 -11.72 -14.15 -9.87
N GLU A 156 -12.47 -14.50 -8.81
CA GLU A 156 -13.93 -14.59 -8.81
C GLU A 156 -14.61 -13.27 -9.22
N LYS A 157 -14.03 -12.13 -8.80
CA LYS A 157 -14.60 -10.80 -9.02
C LYS A 157 -13.99 -10.06 -10.22
N GLN A 158 -13.12 -10.72 -10.98
CA GLN A 158 -12.42 -10.14 -12.13
C GLN A 158 -11.68 -8.84 -11.78
N LYS A 159 -11.03 -8.82 -10.62
CA LYS A 159 -10.25 -7.68 -10.11
C LYS A 159 -8.75 -7.92 -10.32
N ILE A 160 -8.00 -6.85 -10.51
CA ILE A 160 -6.54 -6.94 -10.63
C ILE A 160 -5.87 -7.09 -9.27
N ILE A 161 -4.65 -7.63 -9.27
CA ILE A 161 -3.75 -7.63 -8.12
C ILE A 161 -2.51 -6.85 -8.50
N ILE A 162 -2.11 -5.91 -7.65
CA ILE A 162 -0.85 -5.19 -7.78
C ILE A 162 -0.01 -5.57 -6.58
N LEU A 163 1.09 -6.28 -6.79
CA LEU A 163 2.03 -6.66 -5.74
C LEU A 163 3.29 -5.81 -5.90
N HIS A 164 3.71 -5.16 -4.82
CA HIS A 164 5.00 -4.47 -4.80
C HIS A 164 6.15 -5.47 -4.76
N THR A 165 7.18 -5.19 -5.54
CA THR A 165 8.46 -5.89 -5.57
C THR A 165 9.59 -4.87 -5.62
N GLY A 166 10.75 -5.17 -5.06
CA GLY A 166 11.84 -4.19 -5.00
C GLY A 166 11.93 -3.49 -3.64
N CYS A 167 12.71 -2.42 -3.62
CA CYS A 167 12.86 -1.53 -2.48
C CYS A 167 11.73 -0.50 -2.37
N ASP A 168 11.60 0.11 -1.19
CA ASP A 168 10.70 1.24 -0.90
C ASP A 168 11.52 2.45 -0.42
N PRO A 169 10.97 3.69 -0.39
CA PRO A 169 11.72 4.86 0.04
C PRO A 169 12.25 4.78 1.49
N SER A 170 13.23 5.62 1.84
CA SER A 170 13.82 5.70 3.20
C SER A 170 14.66 4.45 3.54
N ILE A 171 14.59 3.94 4.78
CA ILE A 171 15.37 2.77 5.21
C ILE A 171 15.15 1.52 4.35
N TRP A 172 14.02 1.44 3.65
CA TRP A 172 13.69 0.34 2.74
C TRP A 172 14.38 0.44 1.38
N GLU A 173 15.16 1.50 1.13
CA GLU A 173 16.06 1.59 -0.02
C GLU A 173 17.18 0.55 0.09
N GLU A 174 17.53 0.19 1.33
CA GLU A 174 18.45 -0.90 1.64
C GLU A 174 17.72 -2.25 1.47
N PRO A 175 18.18 -3.13 0.55
CA PRO A 175 17.54 -4.43 0.26
C PRO A 175 17.34 -5.31 1.50
N ALA A 176 18.23 -5.14 2.48
CA ALA A 176 18.15 -5.71 3.82
C ALA A 176 16.77 -5.59 4.49
N PHE A 177 16.13 -4.42 4.38
CA PHE A 177 14.84 -4.15 5.01
C PHE A 177 13.64 -4.43 4.09
N SER A 178 13.90 -4.77 2.82
CA SER A 178 12.89 -4.98 1.78
C SER A 178 12.73 -6.44 1.37
N GLN A 179 13.40 -7.39 2.06
CA GLN A 179 13.46 -8.81 1.68
C GLN A 179 12.10 -9.46 1.42
N ASN A 180 11.05 -9.03 2.12
CA ASN A 180 9.69 -9.56 1.91
C ASN A 180 9.11 -9.24 0.51
N ALA A 181 9.64 -8.21 -0.17
CA ALA A 181 9.29 -7.81 -1.53
C ALA A 181 10.28 -8.35 -2.59
N ASN A 182 11.23 -9.21 -2.19
CA ASN A 182 12.27 -9.78 -3.05
C ASN A 182 13.00 -8.71 -3.90
N PRO A 183 13.75 -7.81 -3.22
CA PRO A 183 14.41 -6.67 -3.85
C PRO A 183 15.60 -7.05 -4.71
#